data_AF-A0AAW0FS38-F1
#
_entry.id   AF-A0AAW0FS38-F1
#
_cell.length_a   1.000
_cell.length_b   1.000
_cell.length_c   1.000
_cell.angle_alpha   90.00
_cell.angle_beta   90.00
_cell.angle_gamma   90.00
#
_symmetry.space_group_name_H-M   'P 1'
#
loop_
_entity.id
_entity.type
_entity.pdbx_description
1 polymer ?
#
loop_
_entity_poly.entity_id
_entity_poly.type
_entity_poly.pdbx_seq_one_letter_code
_entity_poly.pdbx_strand_id
1 'polypeptide(L)'
;MRRAVALYPIYRATRTIPFLRALSRSYPVLLKFIAIFLFLVNLRSWPLTWHLRVWRPVVQIKVRQLLAQLSWILQPRKIRNAKNEQFLESLSPVGVNPLDMTCSYKTWAGPDDCDFNLHLSNSCYAKNLDAARFKTSATFFPALFTSGGWVALGATHYTFIREIPILSKYEMISNLLCWDQKWIYIVTRYITRGKNQKGSITIPKLVHSSSTSSVNGKFPSYPPTSTQPSGSSAIIELPDFGPSSTTFKQFISTEALSAEEQGATLNCIAISRMCFKFGRITCPPSLVIACEGFSNQLSKSEMQFQVPYSHVNPPPHYKKHVLPLRNPDLDNGSLKRMNKFLKGGWREVPEDQRWWEEALGGAIEERRSANMELVDGLRSGMDGLREMYFSVE
;
A
#
# COMPACT_ATOMS: atom_id res chain seq x y z
N MET A 1 18.26 -50.70 -86.49
CA MET A 1 17.73 -51.49 -85.35
C MET A 1 17.87 -50.68 -84.08
N ARG A 2 16.73 -50.37 -83.45
CA ARG A 2 16.60 -49.59 -82.21
C ARG A 2 17.05 -50.44 -81.02
N ARG A 3 17.98 -49.96 -80.18
CA ARG A 3 18.17 -50.49 -78.82
C ARG A 3 17.61 -49.48 -77.83
N ALA A 4 16.46 -49.83 -77.26
CA ALA A 4 15.80 -49.12 -76.18
C ALA A 4 16.68 -49.18 -74.93
N VAL A 5 17.10 -48.02 -74.41
CA VAL A 5 17.60 -47.90 -73.04
C VAL A 5 16.38 -47.77 -72.15
N ALA A 6 16.03 -48.86 -71.47
CA ALA A 6 14.98 -48.87 -70.46
C ALA A 6 15.43 -48.00 -69.27
N LEU A 7 14.77 -46.85 -69.08
CA LEU A 7 14.84 -46.10 -67.83
C LEU A 7 14.10 -46.91 -66.75
N TYR A 8 14.84 -47.58 -65.88
CA TYR A 8 14.32 -48.07 -64.61
C TYR A 8 13.89 -46.87 -63.75
N PRO A 9 12.66 -46.83 -63.20
CA PRO A 9 12.33 -45.82 -62.22
C PRO A 9 13.06 -46.18 -60.92
N ILE A 10 13.93 -45.27 -60.47
CA ILE A 10 14.53 -45.29 -59.14
C ILE A 10 13.41 -45.00 -58.14
N TYR A 11 12.60 -46.01 -57.81
CA TYR A 11 11.74 -46.01 -56.64
C TYR A 11 12.51 -46.63 -55.49
N ARG A 12 13.49 -45.87 -54.94
CA ARG A 12 14.15 -46.24 -53.68
C ARG A 12 13.78 -45.26 -52.58
N ALA A 13 12.72 -45.66 -51.89
CA ALA A 13 12.56 -45.54 -50.44
C ALA A 13 12.66 -44.12 -49.84
N THR A 14 11.58 -43.35 -49.98
CA THR A 14 11.16 -42.35 -48.99
C THR A 14 10.72 -43.04 -47.68
N ARG A 15 11.66 -43.66 -46.96
CA ARG A 15 11.39 -44.35 -45.67
C ARG A 15 11.69 -43.47 -44.45
N THR A 16 11.92 -42.17 -44.64
CA THR A 16 12.16 -41.17 -43.60
C THR A 16 10.95 -40.27 -43.31
N ILE A 17 9.76 -40.59 -43.83
CA ILE A 17 8.62 -39.64 -43.85
C ILE A 17 7.50 -39.88 -42.80
N PRO A 18 7.31 -41.05 -42.13
CA PRO A 18 6.23 -41.17 -41.16
C PRO A 18 6.55 -40.49 -39.82
N PHE A 19 7.78 -40.63 -39.31
CA PHE A 19 8.21 -40.01 -38.06
C PHE A 19 8.24 -38.47 -38.14
N LEU A 20 8.82 -37.92 -39.22
CA LEU A 20 8.86 -36.47 -39.45
C LEU A 20 7.46 -35.87 -39.72
N ARG A 21 6.55 -36.60 -40.39
CA ARG A 21 5.13 -36.20 -40.53
C ARG A 21 4.34 -36.31 -39.24
N ALA A 22 4.62 -37.30 -38.40
CA ALA A 22 4.01 -37.40 -37.07
C ALA A 22 4.49 -36.26 -36.15
N LEU A 23 5.79 -35.95 -36.17
CA LEU A 23 6.35 -34.79 -35.48
C LEU A 23 5.72 -33.48 -35.97
N SER A 24 5.55 -33.29 -37.28
CA SER A 24 4.97 -32.06 -37.83
C SER A 24 3.48 -31.90 -37.54
N ARG A 25 2.73 -33.00 -37.34
CA ARG A 25 1.32 -32.97 -36.89
C ARG A 25 1.18 -32.70 -35.39
N SER A 26 2.10 -33.21 -34.56
CA SER A 26 2.06 -33.03 -33.10
C SER A 26 2.71 -31.73 -32.61
N TYR A 27 3.64 -31.16 -33.38
CA TYR A 27 4.31 -29.89 -33.10
C TYR A 27 3.35 -28.71 -32.85
N PRO A 28 2.32 -28.44 -33.69
CA PRO A 28 1.38 -27.35 -33.43
C PRO A 28 0.53 -27.58 -32.17
N VAL A 29 0.23 -28.84 -31.83
CA VAL A 29 -0.50 -29.18 -30.60
C VAL A 29 0.37 -28.93 -29.37
N LEU A 30 1.63 -29.35 -29.40
CA LEU A 30 2.59 -29.09 -28.33
C LEU A 30 2.83 -27.58 -28.15
N LEU A 31 3.06 -26.84 -29.24
CA LEU A 31 3.19 -25.38 -29.19
C LEU A 31 1.95 -24.70 -28.62
N LYS A 32 0.74 -25.19 -28.97
CA LYS A 32 -0.51 -24.68 -28.39
C LYS A 32 -0.54 -24.89 -26.88
N PHE A 33 -0.16 -26.07 -26.38
CA PHE A 33 -0.11 -26.32 -24.93
C PHE A 33 0.97 -25.49 -24.23
N ILE A 34 2.15 -25.33 -24.85
CA ILE A 34 3.20 -24.43 -24.34
C ILE A 34 2.69 -22.99 -24.27
N ALA A 35 2.01 -22.51 -25.31
CA ALA A 35 1.44 -21.15 -25.34
C ALA A 35 0.36 -20.97 -24.25
N ILE A 36 -0.53 -21.94 -24.07
CA ILE A 36 -1.53 -21.92 -22.99
C ILE A 36 -0.83 -21.94 -21.62
N PHE A 37 0.18 -22.79 -21.44
CA PHE A 37 0.94 -22.85 -20.19
C PHE A 37 1.64 -21.52 -19.88
N LEU A 38 2.36 -20.95 -20.85
CA LEU A 38 3.00 -19.65 -20.70
C LEU A 38 2.00 -18.53 -20.38
N PHE A 39 0.83 -18.55 -21.03
CA PHE A 39 -0.26 -17.62 -20.73
C PHE A 39 -0.76 -17.77 -19.29
N LEU A 40 -1.00 -18.99 -18.84
CA LEU A 40 -1.49 -19.26 -17.47
C LEU A 40 -0.47 -18.86 -16.41
N VAL A 41 0.82 -19.15 -16.63
CA VAL A 41 1.91 -18.74 -15.74
C VAL A 41 2.00 -17.22 -15.63
N ASN A 42 1.79 -16.50 -16.74
CA ASN A 42 1.90 -15.03 -16.81
C ASN A 42 0.57 -14.29 -16.67
N LEU A 43 -0.53 -14.97 -16.31
CA LEU A 43 -1.87 -14.38 -16.30
C LEU A 43 -1.97 -13.14 -15.39
N ARG A 44 -1.22 -13.14 -14.28
CA ARG A 44 -1.15 -12.02 -13.32
C ARG A 44 -0.46 -10.77 -13.87
N SER A 45 0.34 -10.93 -14.91
CA SER A 45 1.06 -9.89 -15.63
C SER A 45 0.42 -9.55 -16.98
N TRP A 46 -0.70 -10.17 -17.33
CA TRP A 46 -1.48 -9.83 -18.51
C TRP A 46 -2.01 -8.37 -18.45
N PRO A 47 -2.17 -7.68 -19.60
CA PRO A 47 -2.81 -6.37 -19.65
C PRO A 47 -4.14 -6.33 -18.89
N LEU A 48 -4.43 -5.18 -18.28
CA LEU A 48 -5.61 -4.92 -17.43
C LEU A 48 -5.63 -5.64 -16.07
N THR A 49 -4.85 -6.69 -15.84
CA THR A 49 -4.82 -7.38 -14.53
C THR A 49 -4.37 -6.45 -13.39
N TRP A 50 -3.44 -5.53 -13.64
CA TRP A 50 -3.07 -4.49 -12.67
C TRP A 50 -4.29 -3.64 -12.27
N HIS A 51 -5.08 -3.17 -13.24
CA HIS A 51 -6.28 -2.36 -12.98
C HIS A 51 -7.28 -3.15 -12.13
N LEU A 52 -7.57 -4.39 -12.49
CA LEU A 52 -8.47 -5.24 -11.71
C LEU A 52 -7.99 -5.43 -10.26
N ARG A 53 -6.67 -5.62 -10.05
CA ARG A 53 -6.08 -5.80 -8.71
C ARG A 53 -6.13 -4.53 -7.88
N VAL A 54 -5.77 -3.40 -8.47
CA VAL A 54 -5.72 -2.09 -7.79
C VAL A 54 -7.13 -1.60 -7.49
N TRP A 55 -8.05 -1.64 -8.45
CA TRP A 55 -9.42 -1.12 -8.27
C TRP A 55 -10.34 -2.05 -7.47
N ARG A 56 -9.91 -3.27 -7.15
CA ARG A 56 -10.70 -4.26 -6.40
C ARG A 56 -11.36 -3.71 -5.13
N PRO A 57 -10.68 -2.96 -4.24
CA PRO A 57 -11.31 -2.44 -3.02
C PRO A 57 -12.48 -1.48 -3.32
N VAL A 58 -12.33 -0.61 -4.32
CA VAL A 58 -13.37 0.33 -4.73
C VAL A 58 -14.54 -0.40 -5.38
N VAL A 59 -14.26 -1.35 -6.28
CA VAL A 59 -15.31 -2.19 -6.88
C VAL A 59 -16.08 -2.93 -5.80
N GLN A 60 -15.41 -3.50 -4.80
CA GLN A 60 -16.07 -4.19 -3.68
C GLN A 60 -16.98 -3.25 -2.89
N ILE A 61 -16.53 -2.03 -2.56
CA ILE A 61 -17.36 -1.03 -1.87
C ILE A 61 -18.56 -0.63 -2.73
N LYS A 62 -18.35 -0.35 -4.03
CA LYS A 62 -19.41 0.06 -4.95
C LYS A 62 -20.45 -1.04 -5.18
N VAL A 63 -20.02 -2.28 -5.29
CA VAL A 63 -20.94 -3.44 -5.38
C VAL A 63 -21.75 -3.58 -4.09
N ARG A 64 -21.11 -3.47 -2.91
CA ARG A 64 -21.84 -3.50 -1.62
C ARG A 64 -22.85 -2.35 -1.52
N GLN A 65 -22.46 -1.16 -1.95
CA GLN A 65 -23.33 0.01 -1.99
C GLN A 65 -24.52 -0.21 -2.93
N LEU A 66 -24.28 -0.73 -4.14
CA LEU A 66 -25.32 -1.03 -5.12
C LEU A 66 -26.31 -2.08 -4.59
N LEU A 67 -25.81 -3.17 -4.02
CA LEU A 67 -26.65 -4.22 -3.42
C LEU A 67 -27.50 -3.66 -2.26
N ALA A 68 -26.93 -2.82 -1.40
CA ALA A 68 -27.68 -2.13 -0.35
C ALA A 68 -28.76 -1.20 -0.93
N GLN A 69 -28.45 -0.44 -1.98
CA GLN A 69 -29.39 0.45 -2.65
C GLN A 69 -30.56 -0.30 -3.30
N LEU A 70 -30.31 -1.48 -3.88
CA LEU A 70 -31.36 -2.34 -4.43
C LEU A 70 -32.37 -2.74 -3.36
N SER A 71 -31.92 -3.00 -2.12
CA SER A 71 -32.81 -3.36 -1.01
C SER A 71 -33.74 -2.21 -0.55
N TRP A 72 -33.44 -0.96 -0.93
CA TRP A 72 -34.23 0.21 -0.54
C TRP A 72 -34.81 0.94 -1.75
N ILE A 73 -34.87 0.31 -2.93
CA ILE A 73 -35.27 0.99 -4.17
C ILE A 73 -36.68 1.61 -4.10
N LEU A 74 -37.60 0.90 -3.42
CA LEU A 74 -39.00 1.32 -3.21
C LEU A 74 -39.17 2.38 -2.12
N GLN A 75 -38.12 2.68 -1.34
CA GLN A 75 -38.20 3.66 -0.26
C GLN A 75 -38.19 5.10 -0.82
N PRO A 76 -38.82 6.07 -0.11
CA PRO A 76 -38.75 7.48 -0.45
C PRO A 76 -37.32 8.00 -0.61
N ARG A 77 -37.11 8.95 -1.52
CA ARG A 77 -35.77 9.52 -1.82
C ARG A 77 -35.01 9.96 -0.57
N LYS A 78 -35.68 10.64 0.36
CA LYS A 78 -35.09 11.11 1.62
C LYS A 78 -34.51 9.98 2.47
N ILE A 79 -35.26 8.88 2.62
CA ILE A 79 -34.82 7.69 3.38
C ILE A 79 -33.64 7.01 2.67
N ARG A 80 -33.68 6.89 1.34
CA ARG A 80 -32.56 6.31 0.57
C ARG A 80 -31.28 7.13 0.72
N ASN A 81 -31.40 8.46 0.71
CA ASN A 81 -30.25 9.35 0.90
C ASN A 81 -29.67 9.24 2.31
N ALA A 82 -30.52 9.21 3.34
CA ALA A 82 -30.08 9.01 4.73
C ALA A 82 -29.37 7.66 4.91
N LYS A 83 -29.91 6.57 4.36
CA LYS A 83 -29.28 5.25 4.42
C LYS A 83 -27.98 5.16 3.61
N ASN A 84 -27.91 5.84 2.47
CA ASN A 84 -26.67 5.94 1.70
C ASN A 84 -25.59 6.69 2.49
N GLU A 85 -25.93 7.80 3.15
CA GLU A 85 -24.96 8.52 3.98
C GLU A 85 -24.52 7.65 5.17
N GLN A 86 -25.45 6.97 5.85
CA GLN A 86 -25.11 6.04 6.92
C GLN A 86 -24.15 4.93 6.44
N PHE A 87 -24.35 4.42 5.22
CA PHE A 87 -23.41 3.47 4.62
C PHE A 87 -22.03 4.10 4.40
N LEU A 88 -21.94 5.29 3.83
CA LEU A 88 -20.67 5.99 3.60
C LEU A 88 -19.96 6.37 4.91
N GLU A 89 -20.73 6.77 5.91
CA GLU A 89 -20.24 7.08 7.25
C GLU A 89 -19.67 5.82 7.91
N SER A 90 -20.34 4.66 7.78
CA SER A 90 -19.87 3.39 8.35
C SER A 90 -18.52 2.90 7.81
N LEU A 91 -18.03 3.49 6.71
CA LEU A 91 -16.70 3.20 6.19
C LEU A 91 -15.61 3.99 6.91
N SER A 92 -15.94 5.15 7.49
CA SER A 92 -14.98 6.11 8.05
C SER A 92 -14.46 5.59 9.40
N PRO A 93 -13.15 5.62 9.69
CA PRO A 93 -12.56 5.10 10.93
C PRO A 93 -12.75 6.06 12.13
N VAL A 94 -14.00 6.30 12.52
CA VAL A 94 -14.37 7.26 13.58
C VAL A 94 -13.86 6.82 14.95
N GLY A 95 -13.07 7.66 15.61
CA GLY A 95 -12.55 7.45 16.96
C GLY A 95 -11.28 6.59 17.03
N VAL A 96 -10.73 6.19 15.88
CA VAL A 96 -9.51 5.39 15.82
C VAL A 96 -8.28 6.30 15.90
N ASN A 97 -7.19 5.84 16.54
CA ASN A 97 -5.91 6.52 16.45
C ASN A 97 -5.28 6.25 15.06
N PRO A 98 -4.94 7.28 14.27
CA PRO A 98 -4.47 7.09 12.91
C PRO A 98 -3.12 6.37 12.82
N LEU A 99 -2.26 6.50 13.85
CA LEU A 99 -0.94 5.86 13.92
C LEU A 99 -0.99 4.39 14.34
N ASP A 100 -2.12 3.93 14.89
CA ASP A 100 -2.33 2.53 15.32
C ASP A 100 -3.10 1.71 14.28
N MET A 101 -3.82 2.38 13.37
CA MET A 101 -4.58 1.69 12.33
C MET A 101 -3.63 1.00 11.35
N THR A 102 -3.94 -0.25 11.00
CA THR A 102 -3.19 -1.04 10.03
C THR A 102 -4.10 -1.54 8.91
N CYS A 103 -3.54 -1.70 7.71
CA CYS A 103 -4.21 -2.36 6.60
C CYS A 103 -3.29 -3.44 6.02
N SER A 104 -3.80 -4.66 5.88
CA SER A 104 -3.01 -5.76 5.34
C SER A 104 -3.43 -6.16 3.93
N TYR A 105 -2.46 -6.47 3.07
CA TYR A 105 -2.66 -6.97 1.71
C TYR A 105 -1.88 -8.27 1.53
N LYS A 106 -2.60 -9.38 1.34
CA LYS A 106 -2.01 -10.71 1.20
C LYS A 106 -1.88 -11.09 -0.27
N THR A 107 -0.73 -11.61 -0.65
CA THR A 107 -0.46 -12.12 -1.99
C THR A 107 0.61 -13.21 -1.94
N TRP A 108 1.12 -13.61 -3.09
CA TRP A 108 2.18 -14.61 -3.21
C TRP A 108 3.10 -14.27 -4.38
N ALA A 109 4.35 -14.74 -4.28
CA ALA A 109 5.39 -14.57 -5.28
C ALA A 109 5.18 -15.57 -6.43
N GLY A 110 4.46 -15.12 -7.46
CA GLY A 110 4.21 -15.88 -8.68
C GLY A 110 5.49 -16.05 -9.52
N PRO A 111 5.58 -17.10 -10.36
CA PRO A 111 6.68 -17.20 -11.31
C PRO A 111 6.78 -15.97 -12.24
N ASP A 112 5.68 -15.26 -12.48
CA ASP A 112 5.63 -14.02 -13.26
C ASP A 112 6.15 -12.78 -12.52
N ASP A 113 6.26 -12.84 -11.20
CA ASP A 113 6.78 -11.77 -10.35
C ASP A 113 8.24 -12.05 -9.90
N CYS A 114 8.77 -13.25 -10.18
CA CYS A 114 10.11 -13.66 -9.77
C CYS A 114 11.13 -13.49 -10.90
N ASP A 115 12.38 -13.24 -10.53
CA ASP A 115 13.50 -13.16 -11.48
C ASP A 115 14.30 -14.47 -11.56
N PHE A 116 15.47 -14.42 -12.23
CA PHE A 116 16.33 -15.58 -12.45
C PHE A 116 16.91 -16.18 -11.15
N ASN A 117 16.90 -15.45 -10.03
CA ASN A 117 17.33 -15.95 -8.73
C ASN A 117 16.23 -16.69 -7.97
N LEU A 118 15.05 -16.86 -8.59
CA LEU A 118 13.90 -17.55 -7.98
C LEU A 118 13.39 -16.86 -6.70
N HIS A 119 13.49 -15.53 -6.65
CA HIS A 119 12.86 -14.70 -5.64
C HIS A 119 12.06 -13.56 -6.28
N LEU A 120 11.20 -12.91 -5.49
CA LEU A 120 10.44 -11.74 -5.93
C LEU A 120 11.39 -10.67 -6.46
N SER A 121 11.24 -10.29 -7.73
CA SER A 121 12.10 -9.29 -8.34
C SER A 121 11.94 -7.94 -7.65
N ASN A 122 13.03 -7.16 -7.56
CA ASN A 122 13.02 -5.81 -6.97
C ASN A 122 11.92 -4.91 -7.56
N SER A 123 11.67 -5.00 -8.87
CA SER A 123 10.60 -4.25 -9.55
C SER A 123 9.19 -4.69 -9.10
N CYS A 124 9.04 -5.96 -8.74
CA CYS A 124 7.76 -6.54 -8.35
C CYS A 124 7.35 -6.18 -6.92
N TYR A 125 8.27 -5.72 -6.07
CA TYR A 125 7.90 -5.06 -4.81
C TYR A 125 7.05 -3.82 -5.09
N ALA A 126 7.52 -2.94 -5.98
CA ALA A 126 6.79 -1.71 -6.34
C ALA A 126 5.47 -1.99 -7.05
N LYS A 127 5.48 -2.88 -8.05
CA LYS A 127 4.27 -3.34 -8.77
C LYS A 127 3.17 -3.81 -7.82
N ASN A 128 3.53 -4.60 -6.80
CA ASN A 128 2.57 -5.13 -5.84
C ASN A 128 2.20 -4.11 -4.74
N LEU A 129 3.09 -3.14 -4.45
CA LEU A 129 2.80 -2.06 -3.50
C LEU A 129 1.63 -1.19 -3.94
N ASP A 130 1.42 -0.99 -5.24
CA ASP A 130 0.29 -0.20 -5.76
C ASP A 130 -1.06 -0.68 -5.23
N ALA A 131 -1.30 -1.98 -5.30
CA ALA A 131 -2.56 -2.56 -4.84
C ALA A 131 -2.70 -2.48 -3.31
N ALA A 132 -1.60 -2.66 -2.57
CA ALA A 132 -1.58 -2.51 -1.12
C ALA A 132 -1.84 -1.05 -0.69
N ARG A 133 -1.20 -0.08 -1.36
CA ARG A 133 -1.39 1.35 -1.12
C ARG A 133 -2.80 1.80 -1.43
N PHE A 134 -3.33 1.42 -2.59
CA PHE A 134 -4.68 1.79 -2.95
C PHE A 134 -5.72 1.20 -1.99
N LYS A 135 -5.53 -0.07 -1.57
CA LYS A 135 -6.36 -0.67 -0.51
C LYS A 135 -6.24 0.10 0.81
N THR A 136 -5.02 0.47 1.21
CA THR A 136 -4.77 1.25 2.43
C THR A 136 -5.49 2.60 2.35
N SER A 137 -5.31 3.34 1.25
CA SER A 137 -5.97 4.63 1.04
C SER A 137 -7.49 4.51 1.05
N ALA A 138 -8.06 3.50 0.38
CA ALA A 138 -9.51 3.29 0.37
C ALA A 138 -10.08 2.88 1.74
N THR A 139 -9.24 2.31 2.62
CA THR A 139 -9.63 1.91 3.98
C THR A 139 -9.48 3.07 4.97
N PHE A 140 -8.42 3.87 4.84
CA PHE A 140 -8.10 4.96 5.77
C PHE A 140 -8.83 6.25 5.41
N PHE A 141 -9.02 6.50 4.11
CA PHE A 141 -9.56 7.76 3.59
C PHE A 141 -10.82 7.59 2.72
N PRO A 142 -11.84 6.82 3.15
CA PRO A 142 -13.04 6.62 2.34
C PRO A 142 -13.82 7.92 2.08
N ALA A 143 -13.91 8.84 3.05
CA ALA A 143 -14.64 10.10 2.89
C ALA A 143 -13.98 11.03 1.86
N LEU A 144 -12.65 11.05 1.79
CA LEU A 144 -11.91 11.76 0.76
C LEU A 144 -12.29 11.27 -0.64
N PHE A 145 -12.26 9.95 -0.87
CA PHE A 145 -12.58 9.38 -2.19
C PHE A 145 -14.04 9.57 -2.58
N THR A 146 -14.97 9.44 -1.63
CA THR A 146 -16.41 9.64 -1.91
C THR A 146 -16.73 11.10 -2.20
N SER A 147 -15.95 12.03 -1.63
CA SER A 147 -16.01 13.46 -1.91
C SER A 147 -15.35 13.84 -3.25
N GLY A 148 -14.62 12.92 -3.90
CA GLY A 148 -13.93 13.17 -5.18
C GLY A 148 -12.48 13.65 -5.03
N GLY A 149 -11.92 13.56 -3.83
CA GLY A 149 -10.48 13.67 -3.60
C GLY A 149 -9.74 12.39 -4.01
N TRP A 150 -8.43 12.49 -4.16
CA TRP A 150 -7.55 11.38 -4.48
C TRP A 150 -6.19 11.53 -3.80
N VAL A 151 -5.42 10.43 -3.76
CA VAL A 151 -4.09 10.39 -3.15
C VAL A 151 -3.04 10.31 -4.26
N ALA A 152 -2.10 11.25 -4.27
CA ALA A 152 -1.00 11.27 -5.23
C ALA A 152 0.28 10.77 -4.58
N LEU A 153 1.00 9.87 -5.26
CA LEU A 153 2.32 9.43 -4.84
C LEU A 153 3.38 10.47 -5.24
N GLY A 154 4.22 10.87 -4.28
CA GLY A 154 5.37 11.75 -4.53
C GLY A 154 6.68 10.98 -4.64
N ALA A 155 6.92 10.02 -3.75
CA ALA A 155 8.11 9.17 -3.76
C ALA A 155 7.89 7.90 -2.93
N THR A 156 8.69 6.87 -3.18
CA THR A 156 8.76 5.68 -2.33
C THR A 156 10.22 5.31 -2.09
N HIS A 157 10.59 5.12 -0.83
CA HIS A 157 11.86 4.53 -0.44
C HIS A 157 11.68 3.04 -0.15
N TYR A 158 12.63 2.20 -0.56
CA TYR A 158 12.64 0.75 -0.28
C TYR A 158 13.93 0.36 0.41
N THR A 159 13.81 -0.44 1.47
CA THR A 159 14.92 -1.13 2.11
C THR A 159 14.67 -2.63 2.01
N PHE A 160 15.48 -3.31 1.21
CA PHE A 160 15.44 -4.76 1.05
C PHE A 160 16.29 -5.42 2.13
N ILE A 161 15.68 -6.30 2.93
CA ILE A 161 16.29 -6.90 4.12
C ILE A 161 16.49 -8.40 3.88
N ARG A 162 15.44 -9.11 3.45
CA ARG A 162 15.48 -10.53 3.10
C ARG A 162 14.63 -10.82 1.87
N GLU A 163 15.10 -11.73 1.02
CA GLU A 163 14.37 -12.13 -0.17
C GLU A 163 13.04 -12.84 0.13
N ILE A 164 12.09 -12.74 -0.80
CA ILE A 164 10.82 -13.47 -0.78
C ILE A 164 10.94 -14.59 -1.82
N PRO A 165 11.07 -15.87 -1.42
CA PRO A 165 11.28 -16.97 -2.36
C PRO A 165 10.09 -17.17 -3.31
N ILE A 166 10.34 -17.74 -4.49
CA ILE A 166 9.31 -18.13 -5.44
C ILE A 166 8.26 -19.05 -4.78
N LEU A 167 7.00 -18.86 -5.16
CA LEU A 167 5.81 -19.56 -4.62
C LEU A 167 5.51 -19.28 -3.14
N SER A 168 6.27 -18.40 -2.46
CA SER A 168 5.98 -18.04 -1.08
C SER A 168 4.80 -17.07 -0.97
N LYS A 169 4.01 -17.23 0.09
CA LYS A 169 2.95 -16.28 0.46
C LYS A 169 3.55 -15.19 1.33
N TYR A 170 3.20 -13.96 1.05
CA TYR A 170 3.62 -12.80 1.83
C TYR A 170 2.48 -11.82 2.05
N GLU A 171 2.64 -10.98 3.07
CA GLU A 171 1.68 -9.98 3.49
C GLU A 171 2.37 -8.61 3.51
N MET A 172 1.74 -7.61 2.90
CA MET A 172 2.13 -6.21 3.01
C MET A 172 1.25 -5.56 4.07
N ILE A 173 1.82 -5.14 5.20
CA ILE A 173 1.09 -4.46 6.27
C ILE A 173 1.47 -2.99 6.27
N SER A 174 0.48 -2.13 6.03
CA SER A 174 0.63 -0.69 5.96
C SER A 174 0.06 0.00 7.19
N ASN A 175 0.75 1.01 7.70
CA ASN A 175 0.23 1.92 8.72
C ASN A 175 0.74 3.35 8.47
N LEU A 176 0.04 4.32 9.04
CA LEU A 176 0.50 5.70 9.05
C LEU A 176 1.71 5.84 9.96
N LEU A 177 2.78 6.45 9.44
CA LEU A 177 3.99 6.74 10.21
C LEU A 177 3.93 8.17 10.77
N CYS A 178 3.80 9.17 9.90
CA CYS A 178 3.75 10.58 10.26
C CYS A 178 3.21 11.41 9.09
N TRP A 179 3.08 12.72 9.29
CA TRP A 179 2.76 13.68 8.24
C TRP A 179 3.36 15.05 8.54
N ASP A 180 3.59 15.81 7.48
CA ASP A 180 3.90 17.24 7.54
C ASP A 180 2.71 18.07 7.02
N GLN A 181 2.94 19.33 6.63
CA GLN A 181 1.88 20.23 6.14
C GLN A 181 1.31 19.81 4.77
N LYS A 182 2.05 19.03 3.98
CA LYS A 182 1.72 18.66 2.59
C LYS A 182 1.69 17.16 2.35
N TRP A 183 2.62 16.44 2.96
CA TRP A 183 2.90 15.05 2.71
C TRP A 183 2.50 14.17 3.90
N ILE A 184 1.96 13.01 3.57
CA ILE A 184 1.70 11.91 4.48
C ILE A 184 2.69 10.78 4.18
N TYR A 185 3.24 10.17 5.24
CA TYR A 185 4.21 9.09 5.14
C TYR A 185 3.58 7.78 5.63
N ILE A 186 3.39 6.84 4.71
CA ILE A 186 2.89 5.49 5.02
C ILE A 186 4.06 4.52 4.97
N VAL A 187 4.23 3.74 6.05
CA VAL A 187 5.18 2.63 6.08
C VAL A 187 4.45 1.34 5.74
N THR A 188 5.03 0.55 4.84
CA THR A 188 4.52 -0.77 4.44
C THR A 188 5.61 -1.80 4.65
N ARG A 189 5.31 -2.81 5.48
CA ARG A 189 6.20 -3.93 5.78
C ARG A 189 5.81 -5.14 4.94
N TYR A 190 6.77 -5.72 4.23
CA TYR A 190 6.62 -7.00 3.54
C TYR A 190 7.05 -8.10 4.49
N ILE A 191 6.14 -9.03 4.76
CA ILE A 191 6.36 -10.07 5.76
C ILE A 191 6.01 -11.44 5.18
N THR A 192 6.91 -12.39 5.38
CA THR A 192 6.69 -13.82 5.10
C THR A 192 6.53 -14.58 6.40
N ARG A 193 5.79 -15.69 6.38
CA ARG A 193 5.59 -16.55 7.56
C ARG A 193 6.17 -17.93 7.34
N GLY A 194 6.71 -18.52 8.40
CA GLY A 194 7.11 -19.92 8.40
C GLY A 194 5.92 -20.86 8.16
N LYS A 195 6.17 -22.01 7.53
CA LYS A 195 5.14 -22.99 7.09
C LYS A 195 4.18 -23.48 8.20
N ASN A 196 4.52 -23.31 9.47
CA ASN A 196 3.76 -23.86 10.61
C ASN A 196 3.01 -22.83 11.47
N GLN A 197 2.96 -21.55 11.09
CA GLN A 197 2.33 -20.52 11.93
C GLN A 197 1.09 -19.88 11.27
N LYS A 198 -0.09 -20.21 11.81
CA LYS A 198 -1.39 -19.61 11.44
C LYS A 198 -1.84 -18.64 12.53
N GLY A 199 -1.63 -17.33 12.33
CA GLY A 199 -2.18 -16.27 13.20
C GLY A 199 -2.02 -14.89 12.58
N SER A 200 -2.96 -13.96 12.71
CA SER A 200 -2.80 -12.59 12.17
C SER A 200 -1.68 -11.85 12.91
N ILE A 201 -0.77 -11.19 12.20
CA ILE A 201 0.26 -10.33 12.80
C ILE A 201 -0.44 -9.07 13.34
N THR A 202 -0.24 -8.79 14.62
CA THR A 202 -0.52 -7.49 15.22
C THR A 202 0.83 -6.78 15.32
N ILE A 203 1.06 -5.77 14.47
CA ILE A 203 2.29 -4.97 14.58
C ILE A 203 2.31 -4.37 15.99
N PRO A 204 3.41 -4.52 16.76
CA PRO A 204 3.48 -3.87 18.05
C PRO A 204 3.37 -2.36 17.87
N LYS A 205 2.56 -1.74 18.71
CA LYS A 205 2.55 -0.28 18.83
C LYS A 205 3.99 0.15 19.13
N LEU A 206 4.49 1.19 18.46
CA LEU A 206 5.70 1.90 18.90
C LEU A 206 5.40 2.49 20.28
N VAL A 207 5.60 1.70 21.32
CA VAL A 207 5.58 2.13 22.71
C VAL A 207 7.01 2.54 23.01
N HIS A 208 7.23 3.83 23.20
CA HIS A 208 8.46 4.32 23.81
C HIS A 208 8.47 3.82 25.26
N SER A 209 9.17 2.71 25.53
CA SER A 209 9.56 2.40 26.89
C SER A 209 10.75 3.29 27.22
N SER A 210 10.49 4.36 27.97
CA SER A 210 11.53 5.04 28.74
C SER A 210 12.03 4.08 29.82
N SER A 211 12.90 3.16 29.44
CA SER A 211 13.68 2.35 30.37
C SER A 211 15.11 2.30 29.83
N THR A 212 15.96 3.11 30.43
CA THR A 212 17.40 2.92 30.48
C THR A 212 17.70 1.50 30.96
N SER A 213 18.04 0.62 30.02
CA SER A 213 18.68 -0.67 30.33
C SER A 213 19.83 -0.85 29.36
N SER A 214 21.04 -0.75 29.90
CA SER A 214 22.30 -1.13 29.27
C SER A 214 22.24 -2.61 28.90
N VAL A 215 22.02 -2.92 27.62
CA VAL A 215 22.15 -4.29 27.10
C VAL A 215 23.52 -4.42 26.43
N ASN A 216 24.48 -4.94 27.20
CA ASN A 216 25.68 -5.56 26.65
C ASN A 216 25.27 -6.86 25.91
N GLY A 217 24.87 -6.72 24.65
CA GLY A 217 24.57 -7.83 23.75
C GLY A 217 25.64 -7.90 22.66
N LYS A 218 26.46 -8.96 22.68
CA LYS A 218 27.40 -9.29 21.60
C LYS A 218 26.64 -9.37 20.27
N PHE A 219 27.06 -8.55 19.30
CA PHE A 219 26.64 -8.65 17.90
C PHE A 219 27.01 -10.04 17.34
N PRO A 220 26.08 -10.79 16.73
CA PRO A 220 26.47 -11.88 15.86
C PRO A 220 27.05 -11.30 14.57
N SER A 221 28.35 -11.50 14.36
CA SER A 221 29.03 -11.22 13.09
C SER A 221 28.47 -12.16 12.01
N TYR A 222 27.64 -11.63 11.11
CA TYR A 222 27.24 -12.38 9.92
C TYR A 222 28.34 -12.25 8.83
N PRO A 223 28.72 -13.33 8.16
CA PRO A 223 29.62 -13.24 7.01
C PRO A 223 28.95 -12.48 5.87
N PRO A 224 29.67 -11.60 5.15
CA PRO A 224 29.13 -10.89 4.00
C PRO A 224 29.06 -11.84 2.82
N THR A 225 27.95 -12.57 2.67
CA THR A 225 27.63 -13.19 1.37
C THR A 225 26.71 -12.25 0.60
N SER A 226 27.23 -11.07 0.25
CA SER A 226 26.65 -10.26 -0.83
C SER A 226 27.28 -10.72 -2.13
N THR A 227 26.62 -11.62 -2.84
CA THR A 227 26.84 -11.70 -4.29
C THR A 227 26.20 -10.45 -4.88
N GLN A 228 27.00 -9.39 -4.99
CA GLN A 228 26.66 -8.17 -5.72
C GLN A 228 26.22 -8.58 -7.14
N PRO A 229 25.09 -8.11 -7.67
CA PRO A 229 24.85 -8.22 -9.11
C PRO A 229 25.87 -7.34 -9.83
N SER A 230 26.77 -7.98 -10.58
CA SER A 230 27.68 -7.32 -11.51
C SER A 230 26.88 -6.57 -12.58
N GLY A 231 26.58 -5.31 -12.29
CA GLY A 231 26.12 -4.31 -13.24
C GLY A 231 26.81 -3.02 -12.85
N SER A 232 27.81 -2.63 -13.64
CA SER A 232 28.65 -1.43 -13.48
C SER A 232 27.83 -0.20 -13.06
N SER A 233 27.84 0.08 -11.77
CA SER A 233 27.48 1.37 -11.20
C SER A 233 28.69 1.79 -10.40
N ALA A 234 29.33 2.88 -10.82
CA ALA A 234 30.49 3.43 -10.14
C ALA A 234 30.22 3.53 -8.64
N ILE A 235 31.20 3.08 -7.84
CA ILE A 235 31.19 3.31 -6.40
C ILE A 235 31.39 4.82 -6.22
N ILE A 236 30.28 5.56 -6.20
CA ILE A 236 30.23 6.85 -5.55
C ILE A 236 30.01 6.49 -4.08
N GLU A 237 31.04 6.65 -3.26
CA GLU A 237 30.88 6.65 -1.81
C GLU A 237 29.79 7.66 -1.47
N LEU A 238 28.62 7.15 -1.05
CA LEU A 238 27.55 7.99 -0.54
C LEU A 238 28.08 8.71 0.70
N PRO A 239 27.98 10.05 0.80
CA PRO A 239 28.35 10.74 2.02
C PRO A 239 27.46 10.25 3.17
N ASP A 240 28.06 10.05 4.34
CA ASP A 240 27.35 9.63 5.54
C ASP A 240 26.36 10.72 5.95
N PHE A 241 25.09 10.55 5.60
CA PHE A 241 24.02 11.53 5.82
C PHE A 241 23.59 11.55 7.30
N GLY A 242 24.46 12.04 8.18
CA GLY A 242 24.15 12.57 9.51
C GLY A 242 23.47 11.61 10.52
N PRO A 243 23.11 12.13 11.71
CA PRO A 243 22.54 11.34 12.81
C PRO A 243 21.18 10.69 12.46
N SER A 244 20.42 11.27 11.54
CA SER A 244 19.12 10.77 11.06
C SER A 244 19.21 9.41 10.34
N SER A 245 20.33 9.12 9.65
CA SER A 245 20.54 7.81 9.01
C SER A 245 20.67 6.68 10.04
N THR A 246 21.22 6.99 11.22
CA THR A 246 21.39 6.05 12.33
C THR A 246 20.05 5.71 12.96
N THR A 247 19.19 6.70 13.19
CA THR A 247 17.84 6.48 13.75
C THR A 247 16.96 5.62 12.85
N PHE A 248 17.06 5.81 11.52
CA PHE A 248 16.31 4.98 10.56
C PHE A 248 16.80 3.52 10.53
N LYS A 249 18.12 3.30 10.58
CA LYS A 249 18.69 1.94 10.71
C LYS A 249 18.23 1.26 12.00
N GLN A 250 18.20 1.98 13.12
CA GLN A 250 17.68 1.48 14.39
C GLN A 250 16.20 1.11 14.27
N PHE A 251 15.37 1.96 13.66
CA PHE A 251 13.97 1.65 13.40
C PHE A 251 13.79 0.34 12.62
N ILE A 252 14.53 0.15 11.51
CA ILE A 252 14.48 -1.09 10.72
C ILE A 252 14.88 -2.30 11.57
N SER A 253 15.92 -2.17 12.39
CA SER A 253 16.38 -3.27 13.25
C SER A 253 15.33 -3.66 14.30
N THR A 254 14.68 -2.69 14.94
CA THR A 254 13.60 -2.93 15.90
C THR A 254 12.41 -3.62 15.24
N GLU A 255 12.05 -3.19 14.03
CA GLU A 255 10.96 -3.80 13.26
C GLU A 255 11.30 -5.24 12.82
N ALA A 256 12.55 -5.50 12.46
CA ALA A 256 13.01 -6.84 12.12
C ALA A 256 12.94 -7.78 13.34
N LEU A 257 13.44 -7.34 14.49
CA LEU A 257 13.39 -8.08 15.75
C LEU A 257 11.95 -8.37 16.15
N SER A 258 11.08 -7.36 16.10
CA SER A 258 9.66 -7.53 16.39
C SER A 258 8.97 -8.54 15.47
N ALA A 259 9.28 -8.53 14.17
CA ALA A 259 8.71 -9.49 13.24
C ALA A 259 9.16 -10.93 13.59
N GLU A 260 10.44 -11.10 13.92
CA GLU A 260 11.02 -12.39 14.30
C GLU A 260 10.42 -12.95 15.60
N GLU A 261 10.20 -12.10 16.61
CA GLU A 261 9.49 -12.47 17.85
C GLU A 261 8.09 -13.00 17.57
N GLN A 262 7.43 -12.49 16.52
CA GLN A 262 6.11 -12.94 16.08
C GLN A 262 6.16 -14.12 15.10
N GLY A 263 7.32 -14.77 14.94
CA GLY A 263 7.51 -15.91 14.05
C GLY A 263 7.38 -15.58 12.56
N ALA A 264 7.61 -14.31 12.22
CA ALA A 264 7.53 -13.79 10.87
C ALA A 264 8.88 -13.23 10.42
N THR A 265 9.11 -13.18 9.12
CA THR A 265 10.35 -12.66 8.56
C THR A 265 10.05 -11.34 7.88
N LEU A 266 10.68 -10.26 8.36
CA LEU A 266 10.65 -8.97 7.68
C LEU A 266 11.53 -9.03 6.42
N ASN A 267 10.92 -8.88 5.25
CA ASN A 267 11.58 -8.99 3.95
C ASN A 267 11.99 -7.63 3.40
N CYS A 268 11.09 -6.65 3.47
CA CYS A 268 11.29 -5.33 2.90
C CYS A 268 10.47 -4.30 3.68
N ILE A 269 11.01 -3.11 3.84
CA ILE A 269 10.28 -1.93 4.30
C ILE A 269 10.17 -0.94 3.15
N ALA A 270 8.95 -0.47 2.89
CA ALA A 270 8.70 0.61 1.94
C ALA A 270 8.09 1.81 2.67
N ILE A 271 8.62 3.01 2.45
CA ILE A 271 8.05 4.27 2.95
C ILE A 271 7.54 5.07 1.76
N SER A 272 6.23 5.26 1.70
CA SER A 272 5.55 6.01 0.65
C SER A 272 5.24 7.43 1.12
N ARG A 273 5.82 8.42 0.44
CA ARG A 273 5.49 9.83 0.56
C ARG A 273 4.34 10.17 -0.38
N MET A 274 3.19 10.54 0.16
CA MET A 274 1.96 10.81 -0.61
C MET A 274 1.35 12.15 -0.23
N CYS A 275 0.49 12.71 -1.07
CA CYS A 275 -0.26 13.93 -0.74
C CYS A 275 -1.73 13.80 -1.15
N PHE A 276 -2.60 14.51 -0.44
CA PHE A 276 -4.03 14.53 -0.75
C PHE A 276 -4.33 15.63 -1.77
N LYS A 277 -5.12 15.26 -2.78
CA LYS A 277 -5.48 16.14 -3.89
C LYS A 277 -6.98 16.25 -4.03
N PHE A 278 -7.46 17.46 -4.25
CA PHE A 278 -8.83 17.75 -4.64
C PHE A 278 -8.80 18.66 -5.86
N GLY A 279 -8.99 18.08 -7.05
CA GLY A 279 -8.66 18.76 -8.30
C GLY A 279 -7.17 19.13 -8.36
N ARG A 280 -6.86 20.43 -8.53
CA ARG A 280 -5.48 20.95 -8.51
C ARG A 280 -5.00 21.41 -7.12
N ILE A 281 -5.87 21.33 -6.10
CA ILE A 281 -5.57 21.79 -4.74
C ILE A 281 -4.95 20.63 -3.95
N THR A 282 -3.91 20.94 -3.18
CA THR A 282 -3.36 20.00 -2.18
C THR A 282 -4.00 20.28 -0.83
N CYS A 283 -4.52 19.24 -0.19
CA CYS A 283 -5.13 19.33 1.14
C CYS A 283 -4.11 18.92 2.21
N PRO A 284 -4.04 19.62 3.35
CA PRO A 284 -3.20 19.22 4.47
C PRO A 284 -3.56 17.83 4.98
N PRO A 285 -2.58 16.98 5.32
CA PRO A 285 -2.85 15.67 5.88
C PRO A 285 -3.67 15.68 7.17
N SER A 286 -3.37 16.60 8.10
CA SER A 286 -4.10 16.75 9.36
C SER A 286 -5.60 16.98 9.14
N LEU A 287 -5.94 17.88 8.20
CA LEU A 287 -7.31 18.15 7.79
C LEU A 287 -8.01 16.88 7.30
N VAL A 288 -7.41 16.16 6.35
CA VAL A 288 -8.02 14.96 5.77
C VAL A 288 -8.19 13.86 6.82
N ILE A 289 -7.16 13.62 7.64
CA ILE A 289 -7.21 12.63 8.72
C ILE A 289 -8.34 12.97 9.70
N ALA A 290 -8.47 14.23 10.13
CA ALA A 290 -9.54 14.63 11.04
C ALA A 290 -10.94 14.55 10.38
N CYS A 291 -11.06 14.84 9.08
CA CYS A 291 -12.29 14.68 8.29
C CYS A 291 -12.76 13.21 8.19
N GLU A 292 -11.85 12.24 8.23
CA GLU A 292 -12.20 10.81 8.27
C GLU A 292 -12.67 10.35 9.65
N GLY A 293 -12.54 11.18 10.67
CA GLY A 293 -12.96 10.88 12.04
C GLY A 293 -11.90 10.24 12.91
N PHE A 294 -10.65 10.15 12.44
CA PHE A 294 -9.52 9.85 13.31
C PHE A 294 -9.43 10.90 14.43
N SER A 295 -9.08 10.46 15.63
CA SER A 295 -8.99 11.31 16.80
C SER A 295 -7.99 10.77 17.80
N ASN A 296 -7.58 11.62 18.74
CA ASN A 296 -6.93 11.13 19.94
C ASN A 296 -7.87 10.20 20.72
N GLN A 297 -7.31 9.15 21.31
CA GLN A 297 -8.07 8.26 22.18
C GLN A 297 -8.22 8.92 23.55
N LEU A 298 -9.36 8.69 24.20
CA LEU A 298 -9.55 9.08 25.59
C LEU A 298 -8.42 8.46 26.43
N SER A 299 -7.85 9.26 27.34
CA SER A 299 -6.83 8.79 28.27
C SER A 299 -7.38 7.67 29.17
N LYS A 300 -6.50 6.88 29.79
CA LYS A 300 -6.93 5.80 30.70
C LYS A 300 -7.81 6.28 31.85
N SER A 301 -7.57 7.51 32.32
CA SER A 301 -8.40 8.18 33.33
C SER A 301 -9.77 8.58 32.77
N GLU A 302 -9.83 9.09 31.54
CA GLU A 302 -11.10 9.47 30.91
C GLU A 302 -11.93 8.25 30.51
N MET A 303 -11.30 7.15 30.09
CA MET A 303 -11.98 5.89 29.76
C MET A 303 -12.71 5.25 30.95
N GLN A 304 -12.39 5.63 32.20
CA GLN A 304 -13.15 5.19 33.38
C GLN A 304 -14.54 5.85 33.46
N PHE A 305 -14.70 7.04 32.89
CA PHE A 305 -15.90 7.86 33.01
C PHE A 305 -16.60 8.13 31.68
N GLN A 306 -15.91 7.94 30.55
CA GLN A 306 -16.41 8.24 29.22
C GLN A 306 -16.30 7.01 28.29
N VAL A 307 -17.34 6.84 27.47
CA VAL A 307 -17.41 5.78 26.47
C VAL A 307 -16.37 6.06 25.36
N PRO A 308 -15.58 5.06 24.92
CA PRO A 308 -14.66 5.22 23.79
C PRO A 308 -15.33 5.80 22.55
N TYR A 309 -14.57 6.61 21.81
CA TYR A 309 -15.07 7.20 20.58
C TYR A 309 -15.42 6.12 19.55
N SER A 310 -16.55 6.31 18.88
CA SER A 310 -17.11 5.40 17.87
C SER A 310 -18.14 6.14 17.02
N HIS A 311 -18.76 5.46 16.06
CA HIS A 311 -19.91 6.04 15.33
C HIS A 311 -21.10 6.39 16.24
N VAL A 312 -21.27 5.69 17.37
CA VAL A 312 -22.35 5.97 18.33
C VAL A 312 -21.99 7.13 19.25
N ASN A 313 -20.71 7.21 19.65
CA ASN A 313 -20.16 8.32 20.42
C ASN A 313 -19.03 9.01 19.63
N PRO A 314 -19.36 9.86 18.65
CA PRO A 314 -18.35 10.47 17.80
C PRO A 314 -17.47 11.47 18.57
N PRO A 315 -16.19 11.62 18.19
CA PRO A 315 -15.33 12.66 18.73
C PRO A 315 -15.95 14.07 18.59
N PRO A 316 -15.67 15.01 19.52
CA PRO A 316 -16.26 16.35 19.51
C PRO A 316 -16.07 17.10 18.19
N HIS A 317 -14.87 17.06 17.61
CA HIS A 317 -14.59 17.72 16.33
C HIS A 317 -15.41 17.11 15.19
N TYR A 318 -15.53 15.78 15.16
CA TYR A 318 -16.27 15.06 14.14
C TYR A 318 -17.76 15.40 14.20
N LYS A 319 -18.34 15.40 15.40
CA LYS A 319 -19.74 15.75 15.63
C LYS A 319 -20.05 17.22 15.28
N LYS A 320 -19.18 18.14 15.70
CA LYS A 320 -19.41 19.59 15.56
C LYS A 320 -19.09 20.13 14.17
N HIS A 321 -18.06 19.61 13.52
CA HIS A 321 -17.54 20.18 12.27
C HIS A 321 -17.72 19.25 11.06
N VAL A 322 -17.52 17.94 11.20
CA VAL A 322 -17.51 17.02 10.05
C VAL A 322 -18.93 16.56 9.68
N LEU A 323 -19.74 16.11 10.64
CA LEU A 323 -21.10 15.66 10.37
C LEU A 323 -21.99 16.73 9.69
N PRO A 324 -21.94 18.01 10.08
CA PRO A 324 -22.71 19.05 9.39
C PRO A 324 -22.29 19.27 7.93
N LEU A 325 -21.03 19.00 7.57
CA LEU A 325 -20.55 19.06 6.18
C LEU A 325 -21.05 17.89 5.34
N ARG A 326 -21.49 16.81 5.98
CA ARG A 326 -21.99 15.57 5.36
C ARG A 326 -23.51 15.40 5.53
N ASN A 327 -24.21 16.41 6.06
CA ASN A 327 -25.62 16.29 6.40
C ASN A 327 -26.50 16.04 5.14
N PRO A 328 -27.20 14.90 5.06
CA PRO A 328 -27.99 14.54 3.89
C PRO A 328 -29.23 15.42 3.68
N ASP A 329 -29.75 16.07 4.72
CA ASP A 329 -30.98 16.86 4.65
C ASP A 329 -30.78 18.22 3.94
N LEU A 330 -29.55 18.72 3.90
CA LEU A 330 -29.28 20.08 3.42
C LEU A 330 -28.98 20.16 1.92
N ASP A 331 -28.50 19.07 1.30
CA ASP A 331 -28.03 19.05 -0.09
C ASP A 331 -28.56 17.84 -0.88
N ASN A 332 -29.76 17.36 -0.57
CA ASN A 332 -30.37 16.17 -1.18
C ASN A 332 -29.45 14.92 -1.13
N GLY A 333 -28.71 14.74 -0.04
CA GLY A 333 -27.76 13.64 0.12
C GLY A 333 -26.46 13.76 -0.70
N SER A 334 -26.16 14.93 -1.28
CA SER A 334 -24.90 15.15 -1.99
C SER A 334 -23.82 15.74 -1.07
N LEU A 335 -22.57 15.29 -1.23
CA LEU A 335 -21.41 15.77 -0.46
C LEU A 335 -20.93 17.17 -0.91
N LYS A 336 -21.81 18.04 -1.40
CA LYS A 336 -21.44 19.36 -1.97
C LYS A 336 -20.70 20.26 -0.98
N ARG A 337 -21.14 20.30 0.27
CA ARG A 337 -20.49 21.09 1.34
C ARG A 337 -19.10 20.57 1.66
N MET A 338 -18.97 19.27 1.89
CA MET A 338 -17.68 18.62 2.07
C MET A 338 -16.75 18.91 0.87
N ASN A 339 -17.25 18.77 -0.35
CA ASN A 339 -16.49 19.06 -1.57
C ASN A 339 -16.04 20.52 -1.63
N LYS A 340 -16.93 21.48 -1.34
CA LYS A 340 -16.60 22.92 -1.30
C LYS A 340 -15.55 23.21 -0.23
N PHE A 341 -15.69 22.59 0.94
CA PHE A 341 -14.76 22.73 2.05
C PHE A 341 -13.37 22.21 1.68
N LEU A 342 -13.26 20.97 1.19
CA LEU A 342 -11.99 20.36 0.75
C LEU A 342 -11.38 21.07 -0.48
N LYS A 343 -12.21 21.68 -1.33
CA LYS A 343 -11.77 22.51 -2.47
C LYS A 343 -11.32 23.93 -2.07
N GLY A 344 -10.97 24.15 -0.80
CA GLY A 344 -10.30 25.36 -0.34
C GLY A 344 -11.05 26.15 0.73
N GLY A 345 -12.30 25.82 1.05
CA GLY A 345 -13.02 26.47 2.15
C GLY A 345 -12.33 26.30 3.51
N TRP A 346 -11.52 25.25 3.69
CA TRP A 346 -10.69 25.09 4.90
C TRP A 346 -9.65 26.21 5.10
N ARG A 347 -9.28 26.95 4.04
CA ARG A 347 -8.34 28.08 4.14
C ARG A 347 -8.95 29.31 4.81
N GLU A 348 -10.27 29.39 4.81
CA GLU A 348 -11.02 30.48 5.44
C GLU A 348 -11.12 30.31 6.97
N VAL A 349 -10.75 29.14 7.48
CA VAL A 349 -10.74 28.86 8.92
C VAL A 349 -9.47 29.47 9.55
N PRO A 350 -9.61 30.42 10.49
CA PRO A 350 -8.49 31.00 11.23
C PRO A 350 -7.66 29.93 11.93
N GLU A 351 -6.35 30.17 12.13
CA GLU A 351 -5.42 29.17 12.67
C GLU A 351 -5.81 28.68 14.07
N ASP A 352 -6.29 29.59 14.92
CA ASP A 352 -6.83 29.32 16.26
C ASP A 352 -8.11 28.47 16.26
N GLN A 353 -8.79 28.38 15.11
CA GLN A 353 -10.05 27.64 14.95
C GLN A 353 -9.90 26.36 14.14
N ARG A 354 -8.66 25.95 13.82
CA ARG A 354 -8.37 24.73 13.07
C ARG A 354 -8.58 23.50 13.94
N TRP A 355 -9.85 23.10 14.05
CA TRP A 355 -10.29 21.92 14.80
C TRP A 355 -9.59 20.61 14.42
N TRP A 356 -9.00 20.52 13.23
CA TRP A 356 -8.22 19.34 12.82
C TRP A 356 -6.84 19.25 13.48
N GLU A 357 -6.29 20.35 13.97
CA GLU A 357 -5.05 20.37 14.75
C GLU A 357 -5.33 19.92 16.19
N GLU A 358 -6.42 20.41 16.79
CA GLU A 358 -6.91 19.96 18.09
C GLU A 358 -7.25 18.46 18.09
N ALA A 359 -7.96 17.99 17.05
CA ALA A 359 -8.37 16.58 16.91
C ALA A 359 -7.21 15.59 16.92
N LEU A 360 -6.03 16.03 16.44
CA LEU A 360 -4.82 15.23 16.31
C LEU A 360 -3.72 15.67 17.28
N GLY A 361 -4.08 16.48 18.29
CA GLY A 361 -3.17 16.96 19.32
C GLY A 361 -2.80 15.90 20.37
N GLY A 362 -2.08 16.34 21.40
CA GLY A 362 -1.65 15.49 22.53
C GLY A 362 -0.72 14.34 22.09
N ALA A 363 -1.00 13.13 22.57
CA ALA A 363 -0.16 11.96 22.31
C ALA A 363 0.00 11.60 20.82
N ILE A 364 -0.97 11.95 19.97
CA ILE A 364 -0.84 11.77 18.52
C ILE A 364 0.22 12.70 17.97
N GLU A 365 0.18 13.98 18.35
CA GLU A 365 1.11 15.01 17.87
C GLU A 365 2.54 14.75 18.34
N GLU A 366 2.70 14.34 19.60
CA GLU A 366 4.01 13.93 20.16
C GLU A 366 4.61 12.77 19.34
N ARG A 367 3.82 11.72 19.08
CA ARG A 367 4.28 10.57 18.30
C ARG A 367 4.47 10.90 16.83
N ARG A 368 3.65 11.78 16.25
CA ARG A 368 3.83 12.30 14.89
C ARG A 368 5.15 13.04 14.78
N SER A 369 5.47 13.92 15.72
CA SER A 369 6.71 14.70 15.72
C SER A 369 7.94 13.79 15.87
N ALA A 370 7.92 12.84 16.80
CA ALA A 370 8.99 11.86 16.95
C ALA A 370 9.19 11.02 15.67
N ASN A 371 8.10 10.61 15.02
CA ASN A 371 8.17 9.86 13.76
C ASN A 371 8.58 10.74 12.57
N MET A 372 8.44 12.07 12.62
CA MET A 372 8.96 12.96 11.59
C MET A 372 10.49 12.98 11.59
N GLU A 373 11.12 13.01 12.76
CA GLU A 373 12.59 12.95 12.89
C GLU A 373 13.17 11.67 12.24
N LEU A 374 12.44 10.55 12.31
CA LEU A 374 12.82 9.30 11.65
C LEU A 374 12.85 9.43 10.12
N VAL A 375 11.96 10.23 9.54
CA VAL A 375 11.76 10.33 8.09
C VAL A 375 12.52 11.52 7.50
N ASP A 376 12.92 12.50 8.30
CA ASP A 376 13.62 13.71 7.82
C ASP A 376 14.90 13.39 7.05
N GLY A 377 15.68 12.39 7.48
CA GLY A 377 16.86 11.94 6.72
C GLY A 377 16.50 11.40 5.33
N LEU A 378 15.42 10.62 5.23
CA LEU A 378 14.91 10.11 3.95
C LEU A 378 14.35 11.25 3.09
N ARG A 379 13.65 12.20 3.71
CA ARG A 379 13.05 13.36 3.04
C ARG A 379 14.13 14.20 2.37
N SER A 380 15.17 14.55 3.12
CA SER A 380 16.32 15.32 2.63
C SER A 380 17.03 14.63 1.47
N GLY A 381 17.21 13.30 1.54
CA GLY A 381 17.78 12.54 0.43
C GLY A 381 16.90 12.57 -0.83
N MET A 382 15.58 12.40 -0.68
CA MET A 382 14.64 12.45 -1.81
C MET A 382 14.53 13.84 -2.45
N ASP A 383 14.56 14.89 -1.64
CA ASP A 383 14.42 16.27 -2.12
C ASP A 383 15.74 16.82 -2.65
N GLY A 384 16.88 16.49 -2.04
CA GLY A 384 18.21 16.90 -2.52
C GLY A 384 18.52 16.36 -3.92
N LEU A 385 18.14 15.11 -4.23
CA LEU A 385 18.26 14.57 -5.59
C LEU A 385 17.42 15.35 -6.61
N ARG A 386 16.25 15.81 -6.20
CA ARG A 386 15.34 16.58 -7.04
C ARG A 386 15.88 17.99 -7.29
N GLU A 387 16.36 18.65 -6.24
CA GLU A 387 16.96 19.98 -6.34
C GLU A 387 18.23 19.98 -7.19
N MET A 388 19.10 18.98 -7.05
CA MET A 388 20.26 18.82 -7.92
C MET A 388 19.86 18.71 -9.39
N TYR A 389 18.82 17.95 -9.72
CA TYR A 389 18.31 17.86 -11.09
C TYR A 389 17.86 19.22 -11.64
N PHE A 390 17.07 19.98 -10.87
CA PHE A 390 16.59 21.31 -11.28
C PHE A 390 17.66 22.42 -11.24
N SER A 391 18.82 22.16 -10.64
CA SER A 391 19.96 23.08 -10.66
C SER A 391 20.89 22.89 -11.86
N VAL A 392 20.71 21.81 -12.62
CA VAL A 392 21.49 21.48 -13.84
C VAL A 392 20.77 21.92 -15.12
N GLU A 393 19.46 22.18 -15.05
CA GLU A 393 18.67 22.88 -16.07
C GLU A 393 18.67 24.38 -15.82
#